data_AF-A0A8U0HY51-F1
#
_entry.id   AF-A0A8U0HY51-F1
#
_cell.length_a   1.000
_cell.length_b   1.000
_cell.length_c   1.000
_cell.angle_alpha   90.00
_cell.angle_beta   90.00
_cell.angle_gamma   90.00
#
_symmetry.space_group_name_H-M   'P 1'
#
loop_
_entity.id
_entity.type
_entity.pdbx_description
1 polymer ?
#
loop_
_entity_poly.entity_id
_entity_poly.type
_entity_poly.pdbx_seq_one_letter_code
_entity_poly.pdbx_strand_id
1 'polypeptide(L)'
;MENDTETPGAAEPPGDEALRTSGHVERTILHHMTGEDPERSAPTTVSGVLDDVAAVIERGDYANIGPKGAAGATVRKSTIRRTFSQLAEKGLVRRVEDLAASELRDSRFDLGPLDADGAAEVPAAYARTSDDARVTDWVLTDEGRREVERLDARYAAELDELAARYGRPRGETTDRVDA
;
A
#
# COMPACT_ATOMS: atom_id res chain seq x y z
N MET A 1 -23.70 -26.33 -48.26
CA MET A 1 -23.00 -25.06 -48.05
C MET A 1 -23.18 -24.72 -46.59
N GLU A 2 -22.28 -25.23 -45.78
CA GLU A 2 -22.18 -24.91 -44.35
C GLU A 2 -21.29 -23.67 -44.25
N ASN A 3 -21.77 -22.64 -43.54
CA ASN A 3 -21.00 -21.44 -43.27
C ASN A 3 -20.12 -21.70 -42.05
N ASP A 4 -18.86 -22.04 -42.29
CA ASP A 4 -17.79 -21.96 -41.32
C ASP A 4 -17.60 -20.49 -40.91
N THR A 5 -17.98 -20.17 -39.68
CA THR A 5 -17.58 -18.92 -39.03
C THR A 5 -16.46 -19.24 -38.06
N GLU A 6 -15.22 -19.27 -38.57
CA GLU A 6 -14.02 -19.23 -37.74
C GLU A 6 -14.08 -17.96 -36.88
N THR A 7 -14.28 -18.14 -35.58
CA THR A 7 -14.10 -17.07 -34.60
C THR A 7 -12.60 -16.98 -34.30
N PRO A 8 -11.92 -15.87 -34.63
CA PRO A 8 -10.50 -15.75 -34.39
C PRO A 8 -10.24 -15.59 -32.90
N GLY A 9 -9.43 -16.51 -32.37
CA GLY A 9 -8.60 -16.34 -31.17
C GLY A 9 -9.30 -15.70 -29.97
N ALA A 10 -9.99 -16.51 -29.17
CA ALA A 10 -10.10 -16.21 -27.75
C ALA A 10 -8.67 -16.09 -27.22
N ALA A 11 -8.23 -14.87 -26.94
CA ALA A 11 -6.96 -14.63 -26.30
C ALA A 11 -6.91 -15.50 -25.05
N GLU A 12 -5.95 -16.42 -25.00
CA GLU A 12 -5.66 -17.18 -23.79
C GLU A 12 -5.55 -16.17 -22.64
N PRO A 13 -6.19 -16.43 -21.48
CA PRO A 13 -5.94 -15.60 -20.31
C PRO A 13 -4.42 -15.60 -20.12
N PRO A 14 -3.78 -14.42 -19.93
CA PRO A 14 -2.34 -14.38 -19.76
C PRO A 14 -1.98 -15.38 -18.67
N GLY A 15 -1.13 -16.34 -19.04
CA GLY A 15 -0.72 -17.43 -18.17
C GLY A 15 -0.09 -16.87 -16.89
N ASP A 16 0.14 -17.75 -15.92
CA ASP A 16 0.84 -17.47 -14.66
C ASP A 16 2.31 -17.03 -14.88
N GLU A 17 2.56 -16.05 -15.74
CA GLU A 17 3.80 -15.29 -15.85
C GLU A 17 3.96 -14.49 -14.55
N ALA A 18 4.71 -15.09 -13.62
CA ALA A 18 5.35 -14.50 -12.46
C ALA A 18 4.94 -13.06 -12.16
N LEU A 19 3.82 -12.90 -11.46
CA LEU A 19 3.36 -11.62 -10.89
C LEU A 19 4.49 -11.00 -10.04
N ARG A 20 5.30 -10.11 -10.63
CA ARG A 20 6.38 -9.33 -9.98
C ARG A 20 5.84 -8.21 -9.06
N THR A 21 4.68 -8.43 -8.44
CA THR A 21 3.79 -7.35 -7.99
C THR A 21 3.65 -7.19 -6.47
N SER A 22 4.49 -7.81 -5.62
CA SER A 22 4.33 -7.63 -4.16
C SER A 22 5.09 -6.43 -3.59
N GLY A 23 6.32 -6.16 -4.03
CA GLY A 23 7.19 -5.17 -3.37
C GLY A 23 6.69 -3.72 -3.44
N HIS A 24 6.25 -3.26 -4.61
CA HIS A 24 5.75 -1.88 -4.75
C HIS A 24 4.39 -1.69 -4.08
N VAL A 25 3.49 -2.67 -4.17
CA VAL A 25 2.18 -2.62 -3.49
C VAL A 25 2.34 -2.61 -1.98
N GLU A 26 3.19 -3.49 -1.43
CA GLU A 26 3.52 -3.51 0.01
C GLU A 26 4.06 -2.15 0.46
N ARG A 27 5.06 -1.63 -0.26
CA ARG A 27 5.67 -0.33 0.06
C ARG A 27 4.65 0.80 0.02
N THR A 28 3.83 0.89 -1.04
CA THR A 28 2.82 1.93 -1.16
C THR A 28 1.79 1.86 -0.03
N ILE A 29 1.33 0.67 0.35
CA ILE A 29 0.42 0.49 1.49
C ILE A 29 1.07 0.97 2.79
N LEU A 30 2.29 0.55 3.08
CA LEU A 30 2.98 0.93 4.32
C LEU A 30 3.24 2.44 4.39
N HIS A 31 3.64 3.07 3.29
CA HIS A 31 3.79 4.53 3.23
C HIS A 31 2.46 5.26 3.41
N HIS A 32 1.39 4.81 2.75
CA HIS A 32 0.05 5.38 2.95
C HIS A 32 -0.34 5.36 4.44
N MET A 33 -0.10 4.23 5.13
CA MET A 33 -0.45 4.05 6.54
C MET A 33 0.44 4.83 7.52
N THR A 34 1.62 5.29 7.08
CA THR A 34 2.47 6.17 7.88
C THR A 34 1.86 7.57 7.99
N GLY A 35 1.13 8.01 6.95
CA GLY A 35 0.43 9.30 6.95
C GLY A 35 1.36 10.51 7.09
N GLU A 36 0.82 11.62 7.59
CA GLU A 36 1.57 12.87 7.83
C GLU A 36 2.30 12.87 9.18
N ASP A 37 1.75 12.20 10.18
CA ASP A 37 2.34 12.08 11.53
C ASP A 37 3.04 10.73 11.66
N PRO A 38 4.39 10.69 11.61
CA PRO A 38 5.15 9.46 11.67
C PRO A 38 5.17 8.80 13.05
N GLU A 39 4.55 9.38 14.08
CA GLU A 39 4.42 8.74 15.40
C GLU A 39 3.04 8.12 15.61
N ARG A 40 2.06 8.50 14.79
CA ARG A 40 0.68 8.00 14.87
C ARG A 40 0.34 7.17 13.64
N SER A 41 -0.68 6.35 13.72
CA SER A 41 -1.22 5.62 12.58
C SER A 41 -2.73 5.73 12.63
N ALA A 42 -3.30 6.37 11.61
CA ALA A 42 -4.73 6.34 11.38
C ALA A 42 -5.11 5.01 10.73
N PRO A 43 -6.24 4.40 11.11
CA PRO A 43 -6.72 3.20 10.44
C PRO A 43 -7.01 3.47 8.96
N THR A 44 -6.76 2.48 8.11
CA THR A 44 -7.14 2.49 6.70
C THR A 44 -7.82 1.19 6.31
N THR A 45 -8.46 1.18 5.14
CA THR A 45 -9.12 0.00 4.59
C THR A 45 -8.48 -0.41 3.28
N VAL A 46 -8.81 -1.62 2.81
CA VAL A 46 -8.45 -2.07 1.46
C VAL A 46 -8.87 -1.06 0.40
N SER A 47 -10.02 -0.40 0.56
CA SER A 47 -10.47 0.61 -0.38
C SER A 47 -9.69 1.93 -0.26
N GLY A 48 -9.25 2.29 0.94
CA GLY A 48 -8.56 3.56 1.22
C GLY A 48 -7.21 3.69 0.53
N VAL A 49 -6.54 2.57 0.25
CA VAL A 49 -5.23 2.55 -0.42
C VAL A 49 -5.32 2.36 -1.95
N LEU A 50 -6.52 2.15 -2.50
CA LEU A 50 -6.69 1.78 -3.91
C LEU A 50 -6.12 2.83 -4.86
N ASP A 51 -6.42 4.10 -4.62
CA ASP A 51 -6.02 5.18 -5.50
C ASP A 51 -4.49 5.40 -5.46
N ASP A 52 -3.87 5.29 -4.30
CA ASP A 52 -2.41 5.41 -4.16
C ASP A 52 -1.67 4.24 -4.80
N VAL A 53 -2.18 3.03 -4.61
CA VAL A 53 -1.62 1.83 -5.26
C VAL A 53 -1.82 1.91 -6.78
N ALA A 54 -2.98 2.38 -7.25
CA ALA A 54 -3.24 2.58 -8.68
C ALA A 54 -2.45 3.74 -9.26
N ALA A 55 -1.99 4.70 -8.45
CA ALA A 55 -1.08 5.76 -8.88
C ALA A 55 0.35 5.23 -9.05
N VAL A 56 0.74 4.12 -8.43
CA VAL A 56 2.07 3.50 -8.57
C VAL A 56 1.96 2.29 -9.49
N ILE A 57 1.95 2.53 -10.81
CA ILE A 57 1.89 1.48 -11.82
C ILE A 57 3.31 1.14 -12.29
N GLU A 58 3.71 -0.11 -12.10
CA GLU A 58 4.93 -0.66 -12.68
C GLU A 58 4.99 -0.40 -14.20
N ARG A 59 5.98 0.39 -14.65
CA ARG A 59 6.35 0.53 -16.07
C ARG A 59 7.81 0.12 -16.21
N GLY A 60 8.06 -1.10 -16.67
CA GLY A 60 9.39 -1.73 -16.68
C GLY A 60 9.76 -2.33 -15.32
N ASP A 61 11.01 -2.73 -15.11
CA ASP A 61 11.53 -3.26 -13.83
C ASP A 61 11.58 -2.23 -12.68
N TYR A 62 10.92 -1.07 -12.84
CA TYR A 62 10.84 0.01 -11.87
C TYR A 62 9.38 0.45 -11.68
N ALA A 63 8.97 0.59 -10.42
CA ALA A 63 7.67 1.15 -10.06
C ALA A 63 7.61 2.64 -10.44
N ASN A 64 6.75 3.02 -11.38
CA ASN A 64 6.62 4.39 -11.87
C ASN A 64 5.26 4.98 -11.42
N ILE A 65 5.21 6.29 -11.18
CA ILE A 65 3.94 6.98 -10.90
C ILE A 65 3.16 7.14 -12.22
N GLY A 66 1.96 6.57 -12.31
CA GLY A 66 1.07 6.68 -13.45
C GLY A 66 0.39 8.06 -13.54
N PRO A 67 0.02 8.54 -14.75
CA PRO A 67 -0.67 9.81 -14.90
C PRO A 67 -2.09 9.75 -14.32
N LYS A 68 -2.53 10.84 -13.66
CA LYS A 68 -3.91 11.01 -13.17
C LYS A 68 -4.88 10.84 -14.35
N GLY A 69 -5.63 9.74 -14.37
CA GLY A 69 -6.65 9.45 -15.40
C GLY A 69 -6.32 8.35 -16.41
N ALA A 70 -5.25 7.57 -16.24
CA ALA A 70 -5.02 6.39 -17.08
C ALA A 70 -6.08 5.31 -16.81
N ALA A 71 -6.88 4.96 -17.83
CA ALA A 71 -7.83 3.85 -17.81
C ALA A 71 -7.17 2.44 -17.78
N GLY A 72 -5.91 2.33 -17.36
CA GLY A 72 -5.06 1.16 -17.61
C GLY A 72 -3.99 0.95 -16.55
N ALA A 73 -4.42 0.42 -15.41
CA ALA A 73 -3.88 -0.74 -14.70
C ALA A 73 -4.67 -0.86 -13.40
N THR A 74 -5.89 -1.38 -13.48
CA THR A 74 -6.74 -1.50 -12.28
C THR A 74 -6.15 -2.60 -11.40
N VAL A 75 -5.40 -2.21 -10.36
CA VAL A 75 -4.97 -3.16 -9.34
C VAL A 75 -6.22 -3.74 -8.70
N ARG A 76 -6.39 -5.06 -8.84
CA ARG A 76 -7.59 -5.73 -8.34
C ARG A 76 -7.64 -5.61 -6.82
N LYS A 77 -8.81 -5.31 -6.28
CA LYS A 77 -9.06 -5.28 -4.82
C LYS A 77 -8.64 -6.58 -4.11
N SER A 78 -8.71 -7.73 -4.81
CA SER A 78 -8.22 -9.01 -4.31
C SER A 78 -6.71 -9.05 -4.08
N THR A 79 -5.92 -8.37 -4.90
CA THR A 79 -4.46 -8.27 -4.77
C THR A 79 -4.12 -7.48 -3.52
N ILE A 80 -4.71 -6.29 -3.34
CA ILE A 80 -4.48 -5.46 -2.14
C ILE A 80 -4.93 -6.20 -0.87
N ARG A 81 -6.07 -6.89 -0.91
CA ARG A 81 -6.52 -7.71 0.23
C ARG A 81 -5.50 -8.80 0.59
N ARG A 82 -4.95 -9.49 -0.41
CA ARG A 82 -3.88 -10.48 -0.21
C ARG A 82 -2.63 -9.83 0.38
N THR A 83 -2.25 -8.64 -0.08
CA THR A 83 -1.10 -7.91 0.45
C THR A 83 -1.29 -7.51 1.90
N PHE A 84 -2.47 -7.03 2.30
CA PHE A 84 -2.78 -6.78 3.72
C PHE A 84 -2.63 -8.06 4.56
N SER A 85 -3.11 -9.21 4.08
CA SER A 85 -2.90 -10.49 4.75
C SER A 85 -1.41 -10.81 4.93
N GLN A 86 -0.59 -10.62 3.89
CA GLN A 86 0.86 -10.86 3.94
C GLN A 86 1.56 -9.89 4.89
N LEU A 87 1.20 -8.60 4.89
CA LEU A 87 1.74 -7.62 5.82
C LEU A 87 1.36 -7.96 7.27
N ALA A 88 0.15 -8.49 7.49
CA ALA A 88 -0.30 -8.94 8.81
C ALA A 88 0.45 -10.18 9.28
N GLU A 89 0.70 -11.15 8.39
CA GLU A 89 1.54 -12.32 8.66
C GLU A 89 2.98 -11.93 9.03
N LYS A 90 3.51 -10.86 8.40
CA LYS A 90 4.81 -10.26 8.75
C LYS A 90 4.77 -9.43 10.04
N GLY A 91 3.60 -9.20 10.63
CA GLY A 91 3.42 -8.37 11.83
C GLY A 91 3.54 -6.86 11.58
N LEU A 92 3.53 -6.41 10.32
CA LEU A 92 3.72 -5.00 9.93
C LEU A 92 2.43 -4.19 10.04
N VAL A 93 1.29 -4.84 9.90
CA VAL A 93 -0.04 -4.25 10.10
C VAL A 93 -0.87 -5.16 10.99
N ARG A 94 -1.91 -4.61 11.62
CA ARG A 94 -2.86 -5.38 12.43
C ARG A 94 -4.27 -4.86 12.18
N ARG A 95 -5.27 -5.73 12.30
CA ARG A 95 -6.67 -5.28 12.25
C ARG A 95 -7.01 -4.55 13.53
N VAL A 96 -7.83 -3.50 13.44
CA VAL A 96 -8.30 -2.78 14.63
C VAL A 96 -9.11 -3.71 15.54
N GLU A 97 -9.87 -4.65 14.97
CA GLU A 97 -10.63 -5.67 15.72
C GLU A 97 -9.77 -6.60 16.58
N ASP A 98 -8.48 -6.75 16.24
CA ASP A 98 -7.54 -7.63 16.95
C ASP A 98 -6.75 -6.89 18.04
N LEU A 99 -6.98 -5.58 18.23
CA LEU A 99 -6.30 -4.79 19.26
C LEU A 99 -6.88 -5.06 20.64
N ALA A 100 -6.03 -5.10 21.65
CA ALA A 100 -6.49 -5.18 23.04
C ALA A 100 -7.21 -3.87 23.45
N ALA A 101 -8.12 -3.94 24.43
CA ALA A 101 -8.83 -2.76 24.94
C ALA A 101 -7.93 -1.66 25.54
N SER A 102 -6.69 -2.00 25.92
CA SER A 102 -5.67 -1.01 26.30
C SER A 102 -5.03 -0.35 25.09
N GLU A 103 -4.85 -1.08 23.99
CA GLU A 103 -4.27 -0.58 22.74
C GLU A 103 -5.26 0.32 21.98
N LEU A 104 -6.56 0.04 22.03
CA LEU A 104 -7.59 0.92 21.42
C LEU A 104 -7.56 2.36 21.95
N ARG A 105 -7.05 2.55 23.18
CA ARG A 105 -6.92 3.86 23.84
C ARG A 105 -5.52 4.45 23.71
N ASP A 106 -4.61 3.76 23.05
CA ASP A 106 -3.24 4.20 22.86
C ASP A 106 -3.18 5.27 21.76
N SER A 107 -2.59 6.43 22.07
CA SER A 107 -2.46 7.54 21.14
C SER A 107 -1.66 7.22 19.88
N ARG A 108 -0.87 6.12 19.87
CA ARG A 108 -0.18 5.67 18.65
C ARG A 108 -1.15 5.23 17.56
N PHE A 109 -2.34 4.74 17.92
CA PHE A 109 -3.41 4.44 16.98
C PHE A 109 -4.42 5.58 17.02
N ASP A 110 -4.38 6.44 16.00
CA ASP A 110 -5.28 7.58 15.90
C ASP A 110 -6.64 7.12 15.35
N LEU A 111 -7.38 6.39 16.19
CA LEU A 111 -8.73 5.88 15.91
C LEU A 111 -9.80 6.99 15.94
N GLY A 112 -9.42 8.21 16.33
CA GLY A 112 -10.34 9.34 16.51
C GLY A 112 -11.06 9.33 17.85
N PRO A 113 -11.95 10.32 18.09
CA PRO A 113 -12.76 10.37 19.30
C PRO A 113 -13.71 9.17 19.40
N LEU A 114 -14.01 8.77 20.63
CA LEU A 114 -15.05 7.80 20.94
C LEU A 114 -16.44 8.47 20.79
N ASP A 115 -17.39 7.75 20.21
CA ASP A 115 -18.79 8.17 20.18
C ASP A 115 -19.33 8.36 21.60
N ALA A 116 -20.23 9.34 21.79
CA ALA A 116 -20.71 9.74 23.11
C ALA A 116 -21.37 8.59 23.91
N ASP A 117 -22.02 7.66 23.21
CA ASP A 117 -22.66 6.47 23.75
C ASP A 117 -21.84 5.19 23.50
N GLY A 118 -20.65 5.34 22.93
CA GLY A 118 -19.75 4.26 22.55
C GLY A 118 -18.99 3.67 23.74
N ALA A 119 -18.72 2.37 23.68
CA ALA A 119 -17.89 1.69 24.67
C ALA A 119 -16.43 1.63 24.20
N ALA A 120 -15.47 1.99 25.06
CA ALA A 120 -14.06 2.13 24.67
C ALA A 120 -13.38 0.82 24.26
N GLU A 121 -13.95 -0.32 24.67
CA GLU A 121 -13.56 -1.66 24.27
C GLU A 121 -14.15 -2.10 22.92
N VAL A 122 -15.03 -1.31 22.31
CA VAL A 122 -15.66 -1.59 21.02
C VAL A 122 -14.92 -0.80 19.93
N PRO A 123 -14.17 -1.46 19.02
CA PRO A 123 -13.47 -0.80 17.92
C PRO A 123 -14.36 0.12 17.09
N ALA A 124 -15.55 -0.36 16.71
CA ALA A 124 -16.50 0.39 15.87
C ALA A 124 -17.09 1.65 16.52
N ALA A 125 -16.83 1.89 17.82
CA ALA A 125 -17.27 3.09 18.51
C ALA A 125 -16.32 4.28 18.30
N TYR A 126 -15.17 4.08 17.64
CA TYR A 126 -14.19 5.13 17.37
C TYR A 126 -14.44 5.75 15.98
N ALA A 127 -14.42 7.08 15.91
CA ALA A 127 -14.90 7.83 14.74
C ALA A 127 -14.16 7.58 13.42
N ARG A 128 -12.92 7.05 13.44
CA ARG A 128 -12.16 6.71 12.22
C ARG A 128 -12.21 5.23 11.86
N THR A 129 -12.97 4.43 12.57
CA THR A 129 -13.21 3.03 12.24
C THR A 129 -14.51 2.87 11.48
N SER A 130 -14.62 1.80 10.70
CA SER A 130 -15.84 1.46 9.98
C SER A 130 -16.80 0.68 10.87
N ASP A 131 -18.09 0.98 10.76
CA ASP A 131 -19.20 0.23 11.37
C ASP A 131 -19.70 -0.93 10.47
N ASP A 132 -19.22 -1.03 9.23
CA ASP A 132 -19.57 -2.11 8.29
C ASP A 132 -18.71 -3.35 8.55
N ALA A 133 -19.34 -4.42 9.05
CA ALA A 133 -18.70 -5.71 9.31
C ALA A 133 -18.02 -6.38 8.08
N ARG A 134 -18.26 -5.87 6.86
CA ARG A 134 -17.60 -6.34 5.64
C ARG A 134 -16.29 -5.61 5.34
N VAL A 135 -16.04 -4.52 6.05
CA VAL A 135 -14.85 -3.68 5.95
C VAL A 135 -13.91 -4.06 7.10
N THR A 136 -12.62 -4.10 6.78
CA THR A 136 -11.58 -4.35 7.78
C THR A 136 -10.71 -3.11 7.84
N ASP A 137 -10.68 -2.49 9.02
CA ASP A 137 -9.74 -1.42 9.34
C ASP A 137 -8.41 -2.01 9.79
N TRP A 138 -7.34 -1.46 9.24
CA TRP A 138 -5.97 -1.87 9.48
C TRP A 138 -5.18 -0.70 10.04
N VAL A 139 -4.32 -0.98 11.02
CA VAL A 139 -3.37 -0.02 11.59
C VAL A 139 -1.94 -0.50 11.40
N LEU A 140 -1.01 0.45 11.26
CA LEU A 140 0.42 0.18 11.15
C LEU A 140 0.97 -0.17 12.53
N THR A 141 1.72 -1.25 12.64
CA THR A 141 2.40 -1.60 13.90
C THR A 141 3.73 -0.85 14.03
N ASP A 142 4.33 -0.88 15.22
CA ASP A 142 5.68 -0.35 15.42
C ASP A 142 6.72 -1.05 14.53
N GLU A 143 6.51 -2.34 14.24
CA GLU A 143 7.37 -3.08 13.31
C GLU A 143 7.14 -2.64 11.86
N GLY A 144 5.90 -2.38 11.47
CA GLY A 144 5.56 -1.78 10.19
C GLY A 144 6.24 -0.43 9.98
N ARG A 145 6.26 0.41 11.01
CA ARG A 145 6.93 1.72 10.98
C ARG A 145 8.43 1.60 10.77
N ARG A 146 9.10 0.72 11.53
CA ARG A 146 10.54 0.44 11.35
C ARG A 146 10.86 -0.09 9.97
N GLU A 147 9.97 -0.91 9.41
CA GLU A 147 10.14 -1.43 8.06
C GLU A 147 10.07 -0.32 7.00
N VAL A 148 9.16 0.65 7.15
CA VAL A 148 9.14 1.85 6.27
C VAL A 148 10.45 2.61 6.37
N GLU A 149 10.91 2.92 7.58
CA GLU A 149 12.19 3.62 7.80
C GLU A 149 13.37 2.88 7.16
N ARG A 150 13.40 1.55 7.28
CA ARG A 150 14.44 0.69 6.68
C ARG A 150 14.38 0.73 5.14
N LEU A 151 13.18 0.70 4.56
CA LEU A 151 12.98 0.77 3.11
C LEU A 151 13.37 2.14 2.55
N ASP A 152 13.09 3.21 3.29
CA ASP A 152 13.48 4.58 2.92
C ASP A 152 14.98 4.79 3.01
N ALA A 153 15.62 4.33 4.08
CA ALA A 153 17.07 4.38 4.21
C ALA A 153 17.78 3.61 3.08
N ARG A 154 17.25 2.44 2.73
CA ARG A 154 17.77 1.65 1.61
C ARG A 154 17.59 2.38 0.27
N TYR A 155 16.41 2.96 0.02
CA TYR A 155 16.16 3.70 -1.21
C TYR A 155 17.07 4.92 -1.36
N ALA A 156 17.28 5.67 -0.28
CA ALA A 156 18.21 6.79 -0.26
C ALA A 156 19.66 6.34 -0.57
N ALA A 157 20.10 5.20 -0.01
CA ALA A 157 21.41 4.63 -0.31
C ALA A 157 21.54 4.21 -1.78
N GLU A 158 20.52 3.57 -2.35
CA GLU A 158 20.50 3.19 -3.77
C GLU A 158 20.58 4.41 -4.70
N LEU A 159 19.89 5.52 -4.35
CA LEU A 159 19.98 6.78 -5.09
C LEU A 159 21.38 7.41 -5.00
N ASP A 160 22.02 7.36 -3.84
CA ASP A 160 23.38 7.85 -3.65
C ASP A 160 24.42 7.03 -4.45
N GLU A 161 24.27 5.70 -4.47
CA GLU A 161 25.12 4.83 -5.29
C GLU A 161 24.93 5.12 -6.78
N LEU A 162 23.70 5.38 -7.21
CA LEU A 162 23.40 5.76 -8.58
C LEU A 162 24.04 7.10 -8.93
N ALA A 163 23.89 8.12 -8.07
CA ALA A 163 24.54 9.43 -8.25
C ALA A 163 26.07 9.28 -8.38
N ALA A 164 26.70 8.49 -7.49
CA ALA A 164 28.14 8.24 -7.51
C ALA A 164 28.60 7.56 -8.81
N ARG A 165 27.82 6.60 -9.35
CA ARG A 165 28.12 5.92 -10.62
C ARG A 165 28.20 6.90 -11.80
N TYR A 166 27.43 7.98 -11.75
CA TYR A 166 27.43 9.04 -12.77
C TYR A 166 28.28 10.25 -12.38
N GLY A 167 29.16 10.12 -11.38
CA GLY A 167 30.09 11.17 -10.97
C GLY A 167 29.43 12.37 -10.28
N ARG A 168 28.21 12.19 -9.76
CA ARG A 168 27.44 13.23 -9.08
C ARG A 168 27.64 13.21 -7.56
N PRO A 169 27.55 14.36 -6.89
CA PRO A 169 27.51 14.41 -5.44
C PRO A 169 26.22 13.74 -4.91
N ARG A 170 26.27 13.32 -3.64
CA ARG A 170 25.12 12.71 -2.94
C ARG A 170 23.89 13.62 -3.04
N GLY A 171 22.73 13.00 -3.28
CA GLY A 171 21.45 13.71 -3.42
C GLY A 171 21.18 14.37 -4.77
N GLU A 172 22.09 14.33 -5.76
CA GLU A 172 21.88 14.95 -7.08
C GLU A 172 21.50 13.90 -8.15
N THR A 173 20.21 13.57 -8.26
CA THR A 173 19.72 12.52 -9.19
C THR A 173 18.79 13.00 -10.29
N THR A 174 18.25 14.23 -10.21
CA THR A 174 17.17 14.71 -11.10
C THR A 174 17.61 15.63 -12.23
N ASP A 175 18.82 16.22 -12.16
CA ASP A 175 19.26 17.15 -13.20
C ASP A 175 19.56 16.40 -14.50
N ARG A 176 19.04 16.89 -15.62
CA ARG A 176 19.25 16.30 -16.94
C ARG A 176 20.74 16.41 -17.33
N VAL A 177 21.38 15.29 -17.68
CA VAL A 177 22.70 15.32 -18.33
C VAL A 177 22.47 15.66 -19.79
N ASP A 178 22.78 16.88 -20.20
CA ASP A 178 22.96 17.18 -21.62
C ASP A 178 24.38 16.72 -21.99
N ALA A 179 24.46 15.60 -22.71
CA ALA A 179 25.69 15.04 -23.27
C ALA A 179 25.79 15.36 -24.76
#